data_AF-A0A1E1V4K8-F1
#
_entry.id   AF-A0A1E1V4K8-F1
#
_cell.length_a   1.000
_cell.length_b   1.000
_cell.length_c   1.000
_cell.angle_alpha   90.00
_cell.angle_beta   90.00
_cell.angle_gamma   90.00
#
_symmetry.space_group_name_H-M   'P 1'
#
loop_
_entity.id
_entity.type
_entity.pdbx_description
1 polymer ?
#
loop_
_entity_poly.entity_id
_entity_poly.type
_entity_poly.pdbx_seq_one_letter_code
_entity_poly.pdbx_strand_id
1 'polypeptide(L)' 'MFVAFEAGTEVAYKVDAPYAPQGEGGLFWADPALAINWPVVSGATTLSEKDAKLPGFADFASPFVYEGA' A
#
# COMPACT_ATOMS: atom_id res chain seq x y z
N MET A 1 -2.50 -1.95 -1.92
CA MET A 1 -1.23 -2.18 -2.64
C MET A 1 -1.46 -3.26 -3.68
N PHE A 2 -0.92 -3.12 -4.89
CA PHE A 2 -0.93 -4.15 -5.94
C PHE A 2 0.39 -4.12 -6.71
N VAL A 3 0.68 -5.17 -7.47
CA VAL A 3 1.82 -5.22 -8.38
C VAL A 3 1.31 -5.56 -9.78
N ALA A 4 1.67 -4.75 -10.77
CA ALA A 4 1.46 -5.06 -12.18
C ALA A 4 2.63 -5.88 -12.71
N PHE A 5 2.35 -7.04 -13.31
CA PHE A 5 3.37 -7.94 -13.85
C PHE A 5 3.70 -7.66 -15.32
N GLU A 6 2.78 -7.04 -16.05
CA GLU A 6 2.88 -6.79 -17.48
C GLU A 6 2.70 -5.29 -17.76
N ALA A 7 3.43 -4.78 -18.75
CA ALA A 7 3.26 -3.42 -19.23
C ALA A 7 1.87 -3.23 -19.82
N GLY A 8 1.24 -2.08 -19.57
CA GLY A 8 -0.13 -1.81 -20.03
C GLY A 8 -1.22 -2.42 -19.15
N THR A 9 -0.89 -2.95 -17.97
CA THR A 9 -1.90 -3.36 -16.99
C THR A 9 -2.72 -2.16 -16.55
N GLU A 10 -4.04 -2.23 -16.70
CA GLU A 10 -4.99 -1.21 -16.22
C GLU A 10 -5.73 -1.71 -14.97
N VAL A 11 -5.87 -0.83 -13.97
CA VAL A 11 -6.61 -1.11 -12.74
C VAL A 11 -7.76 -0.11 -12.61
N ALA A 12 -8.99 -0.62 -12.55
CA ALA A 12 -10.19 0.17 -12.35
C ALA A 12 -10.97 -0.34 -11.14
N TYR A 13 -11.42 0.57 -10.28
CA TYR A 13 -12.20 0.25 -9.08
C TYR A 13 -13.26 1.32 -8.82
N LYS A 14 -14.37 0.92 -8.19
CA LYS A 14 -15.43 1.85 -7.76
C LYS A 14 -15.10 2.36 -6.36
N VAL A 15 -15.48 3.60 -6.11
CA VAL A 15 -15.39 4.26 -4.79
C VAL A 15 -16.76 4.80 -4.39
N ASP A 16 -16.98 4.94 -3.10
CA ASP A 16 -18.17 5.52 -2.50
C ASP A 16 -18.05 7.03 -2.24
N ALA A 17 -16.82 7.57 -2.25
CA ALA A 17 -16.52 8.98 -2.06
C ALA A 17 -15.44 9.50 -3.04
N PRO A 18 -15.44 10.82 -3.35
CA PRO A 18 -14.36 11.47 -4.11
C PRO A 18 -13.00 11.38 -3.41
N TYR A 19 -11.93 11.51 -4.20
CA TYR A 19 -10.56 11.53 -3.69
C TYR A 19 -10.29 12.69 -2.73
N ALA A 20 -9.72 12.40 -1.56
CA ALA A 20 -9.42 13.34 -0.49
C ALA A 20 -8.02 13.07 0.09
N PRO A 21 -6.95 13.72 -0.41
CA PRO A 21 -5.56 13.41 -0.07
C PRO A 21 -5.25 13.55 1.43
N GLN A 22 -5.95 14.44 2.13
CA GLN A 22 -5.82 14.66 3.57
C GLN A 22 -6.30 13.47 4.43
N GLY A 23 -7.14 12.61 3.87
CA GLY A 23 -7.63 11.40 4.55
C GLY A 23 -6.83 10.14 4.21
N GLU A 24 -5.79 10.27 3.40
CA GLU A 24 -4.97 9.13 3.00
C GLU A 24 -4.00 8.72 4.11
N GLY A 25 -3.85 7.41 4.28
CA GLY A 25 -2.81 6.78 5.09
C GLY A 25 -2.25 5.57 4.36
N GLY A 26 -1.09 5.09 4.78
CA GLY A 26 -0.48 3.93 4.16
C GLY A 26 0.65 3.35 4.99
N LEU A 27 1.13 2.20 4.54
CA LEU A 27 2.21 1.43 5.12
C LEU A 27 3.26 1.14 4.06
N PHE A 28 4.52 1.04 4.47
CA PHE A 28 5.59 0.58 3.60
C PHE A 28 5.28 -0.83 3.10
N TRP A 29 5.25 -0.99 1.78
CA TRP A 29 4.71 -2.18 1.12
C TRP A 29 5.49 -3.47 1.41
N ALA A 30 6.79 -3.35 1.66
CA ALA A 30 7.73 -4.44 1.92
C ALA A 30 8.11 -4.53 3.40
N ASP A 31 7.25 -4.04 4.30
CA ASP A 31 7.49 -4.18 5.72
C ASP A 31 7.56 -5.67 6.12
N PRO A 32 8.67 -6.14 6.73
CA PRO A 32 8.85 -7.54 7.06
C PRO A 32 7.87 -8.04 8.14
N ALA A 33 7.33 -7.16 8.99
CA ALA A 33 6.37 -7.53 10.02
C ALA A 33 5.00 -7.91 9.43
N LEU A 34 4.67 -7.41 8.22
CA LEU A 34 3.46 -7.81 7.49
C LEU A 34 3.62 -9.15 6.77
N ALA A 35 4.86 -9.62 6.57
CA ALA A 35 5.19 -10.91 5.96
C ALA A 35 4.48 -11.19 4.62
N ILE A 36 4.23 -10.15 3.81
CA ILE A 36 3.57 -10.32 2.51
C ILE A 36 4.57 -10.86 1.50
N ASN A 37 4.30 -12.04 0.95
CA ASN A 37 5.14 -12.66 -0.06
C ASN A 37 4.88 -12.04 -1.45
N TRP A 38 5.59 -10.96 -1.77
CA TRP A 38 5.57 -10.35 -3.09
C TRP A 38 6.53 -11.09 -4.04
N PRO A 39 6.06 -11.70 -5.14
CA PRO A 39 6.91 -12.55 -5.99
C PRO A 39 7.96 -11.82 -6.84
N VAL A 40 8.13 -10.49 -6.71
CA VAL A 40 8.79 -9.62 -7.73
C VAL A 40 9.98 -8.80 -7.20
N VAL A 41 10.51 -9.13 -6.02
CA VAL A 41 11.54 -8.31 -5.33
C VAL A 41 12.93 -8.38 -5.99
N SER A 42 13.12 -9.14 -7.07
CA SER A 42 14.45 -9.41 -7.64
C SER A 42 14.95 -8.42 -8.71
N GLY A 43 14.41 -7.20 -8.86
CA GLY A 43 15.23 -6.20 -9.56
C GLY A 43 14.71 -4.82 -9.98
N ALA A 44 13.42 -4.52 -10.06
CA ALA A 44 12.98 -3.16 -10.42
C ALA A 44 11.50 -2.93 -10.09
N THR A 45 11.15 -2.82 -8.81
CA THR A 45 9.83 -2.30 -8.44
C THR A 45 9.87 -0.78 -8.55
N THR A 46 9.24 -0.22 -9.60
CA THR A 46 9.04 1.22 -9.69
C THR A 46 7.97 1.61 -8.69
N LEU A 47 8.33 2.47 -7.74
CA LEU A 47 7.45 2.95 -6.70
C LEU A 47 7.31 4.47 -6.80
N SER A 48 6.15 5.00 -6.44
CA SER A 48 5.98 6.45 -6.30
C SER A 48 6.83 6.96 -5.12
N GLU A 49 7.22 8.24 -5.15
CA GLU A 49 7.90 8.85 -4.00
C GLU A 49 7.06 8.81 -2.72
N LYS A 50 5.73 8.90 -2.86
CA LYS A 50 4.78 8.86 -1.75
C LYS A 50 4.85 7.50 -1.06
N ASP A 51 4.72 6.42 -1.81
CA ASP A 51 4.70 5.06 -1.24
C ASP A 51 6.08 4.65 -0.70
N ALA A 52 7.16 5.18 -1.28
CA ALA A 52 8.52 4.96 -0.80
C ALA A 52 8.80 5.60 0.57
N LYS A 53 8.00 6.58 0.97
CA LYS A 53 8.15 7.35 2.23
C LYS A 53 7.11 6.96 3.29
N LEU A 54 6.25 5.99 3.03
CA LEU A 54 5.26 5.53 4.01
C LEU A 54 5.96 4.86 5.22
N PRO A 55 5.38 4.99 6.43
CA PRO A 55 5.96 4.40 7.64
C PRO A 55 5.90 2.87 7.60
N GLY A 56 6.80 2.24 8.35
CA GLY A 56 6.70 0.82 8.65
C GLY A 56 5.50 0.51 9.55
N PHE A 57 5.14 -0.76 9.65
CA PHE A 57 4.02 -1.23 10.46
C PHE A 57 4.21 -0.93 11.95
N ALA A 58 5.44 -1.01 12.45
CA ALA A 58 5.75 -0.70 13.84
C ALA A 58 5.47 0.76 14.23
N ASP A 59 5.59 1.69 13.28
CA ASP A 59 5.39 3.13 13.50
C ASP A 59 3.97 3.59 13.16
N PHE A 60 3.11 2.68 12.71
CA PHE A 60 1.76 3.02 12.26
C PHE A 60 0.79 3.13 13.42
N ALA A 61 0.26 4.35 13.62
CA ALA A 61 -0.85 4.61 14.51
C ALA A 61 -2.18 4.47 13.75
N SER A 62 -2.92 3.39 14.01
CA SER A 62 -4.24 3.18 13.40
C SER A 62 -5.22 4.28 13.82
N PRO A 63 -5.88 4.97 12.88
CA PRO A 63 -6.98 5.89 13.19
C PRO A 63 -8.30 5.13 13.43
N PHE A 64 -8.31 3.80 13.24
CA PHE A 64 -9.47 2.95 13.38
C PHE A 64 -9.39 2.12 14.66
N VAL A 65 -10.54 1.99 15.33
CA VAL A 65 -10.73 1.03 16.42
C VAL A 65 -11.19 -0.29 15.79
N TYR A 66 -10.43 -1.36 16.04
CA TYR A 66 -10.85 -2.70 15.67
C TYR A 66 -11.57 -3.32 16.87
N GLU A 67 -12.88 -3.57 16.74
CA GLU A 67 -13.70 -4.12 17.82
C GLU A 67 -13.61 -5.65 17.95
N GLY A 68 -12.78 -6.31 17.13
CA GLY A 68 -12.67 -7.76 17.13
C GLY A 68 -13.89 -8.47 16.54
N ALA A 69 -13.83 -9.80 16.55
CA ALA A 69 -14.93 -10.71 16.29
C ALA A 69 -15.20 -11.55 17.55
#